data_AF-A0A0M8W7R8-F1
#
_entry.id   AF-A0A0M8W7R8-F1
#
_cell.length_a   1.000
_cell.length_b   1.000
_cell.length_c   1.000
_cell.angle_alpha   90.00
_cell.angle_beta   90.00
_cell.angle_gamma   90.00
#
_symmetry.space_group_name_H-M   'P 1'
#
loop_
_entity.id
_entity.type
_entity.pdbx_description
1 polymer ?
#
loop_
_entity_poly.entity_id
_entity_poly.type
_entity_poly.pdbx_seq_one_letter_code
_entity_poly.pdbx_strand_id
1 'polypeptide(L)'
;MPWIAAVACFATACGSASGSAPADPSTTSSAAGSSSASEERNKALVLRLYSEAFNKDKPDVVKELVGTDFVQHDKSVPGGVDGQIEEFEHVKAEIPGAVATVRRVAADRDLVAVHWQASATPANEATGQAKADLYRVSNGRVVEHWGITQTVPAKTASGNSLFSDVYRYPKGAPTPSEEQEEKNRTFAVDAYRKLSDGDATVIDKSWDPRYYQHNPMVANGTAPLKQFLQPGAQGAPSPSSTPDGSASSTEGGGTRFGNTLADGDLVWVFSSDYVVADIFRVVDGKIIEHWDIAADGQ
;
A
#
# COMPACT_ATOMS: atom_id res chain seq x y z
N MET A 1 9.51 -5.67 16.62
CA MET A 1 8.87 -4.70 15.69
C MET A 1 7.44 -4.53 16.15
N PRO A 2 7.06 -3.39 16.74
CA PRO A 2 5.96 -3.29 17.71
C PRO A 2 4.65 -2.85 17.05
N TRP A 3 4.30 -3.40 15.89
CA TRP A 3 3.06 -3.02 15.18
C TRP A 3 1.84 -3.90 15.51
N ILE A 4 2.01 -4.97 16.29
CA ILE A 4 0.90 -5.78 16.80
C ILE A 4 1.05 -5.95 18.31
N ALA A 5 0.54 -4.99 19.08
CA ALA A 5 -0.04 -5.20 20.42
C ALA A 5 -0.41 -3.88 21.10
N ALA A 6 -1.71 -3.63 21.30
CA ALA A 6 -2.24 -3.11 22.57
C ALA A 6 -3.75 -3.39 22.66
N VAL A 7 -4.14 -4.36 23.50
CA VAL A 7 -5.53 -4.60 23.92
C VAL A 7 -5.65 -4.27 25.40
N ALA A 8 -6.71 -3.53 25.77
CA ALA A 8 -7.30 -3.61 27.10
C ALA A 8 -8.84 -3.47 27.01
N CYS A 9 -9.55 -4.45 27.58
CA CYS A 9 -11.00 -4.62 27.61
C CYS A 9 -11.75 -3.52 28.40
N PHE A 10 -12.99 -3.20 28.00
CA PHE A 10 -14.23 -3.32 28.81
C PHE A 10 -15.48 -2.96 27.96
N ALA A 11 -16.66 -3.22 28.51
CA ALA A 11 -17.86 -3.68 27.80
C ALA A 11 -18.93 -2.63 27.41
N THR A 12 -19.73 -3.01 26.40
CA THR A 12 -21.14 -2.72 26.05
C THR A 12 -21.73 -1.30 26.20
N ALA A 13 -22.25 -0.75 25.08
CA ALA A 13 -23.55 -0.06 25.03
C ALA A 13 -24.11 0.02 23.59
N CYS A 14 -25.45 -0.08 23.48
CA CYS A 14 -26.26 -0.11 22.25
C CYS A 14 -26.54 1.28 21.66
N GLY A 15 -26.89 1.37 20.36
CA GLY A 15 -27.50 2.58 19.79
C GLY A 15 -27.74 2.60 18.27
N SER A 16 -28.90 2.07 17.87
CA SER A 16 -29.80 2.31 16.71
C SER A 16 -29.35 2.98 15.39
N ALA A 17 -29.87 2.38 14.32
CA ALA A 17 -29.80 2.74 12.89
C ALA A 17 -30.77 3.85 12.46
N SER A 18 -30.55 4.40 11.25
CA SER A 18 -31.51 4.76 10.15
C SER A 18 -30.88 5.87 9.28
N GLY A 19 -30.99 5.95 7.95
CA GLY A 19 -31.68 5.18 6.93
C GLY A 19 -31.24 5.65 5.53
N SER A 20 -31.44 4.81 4.51
CA SER A 20 -31.04 5.05 3.12
C SER A 20 -32.20 5.55 2.27
N ALA A 21 -31.92 6.42 1.29
CA ALA A 21 -32.79 6.70 0.15
C ALA A 21 -32.18 6.08 -1.13
N PRO A 22 -33.00 5.58 -2.09
CA PRO A 22 -32.49 4.91 -3.27
C PRO A 22 -32.07 5.93 -4.35
N ALA A 23 -30.97 5.68 -5.05
CA ALA A 23 -30.54 6.43 -6.22
C ALA A 23 -30.94 5.70 -7.51
N ASP A 24 -31.35 6.47 -8.53
CA ASP A 24 -31.78 6.00 -9.84
C ASP A 24 -30.67 5.22 -10.61
N PRO A 25 -31.00 4.11 -11.30
CA PRO A 25 -30.01 3.18 -11.88
C PRO A 25 -29.41 3.60 -13.23
N SER A 26 -29.65 4.82 -13.73
CA SER A 26 -29.29 5.20 -15.12
C SER A 26 -28.09 6.15 -15.27
N THR A 27 -27.48 6.63 -14.19
CA THR A 27 -26.33 7.58 -14.20
C THR A 27 -24.97 6.95 -13.88
N THR A 28 -24.94 5.73 -13.33
CA THR A 28 -23.72 5.08 -12.83
C THR A 28 -22.76 4.64 -13.94
N SER A 29 -23.27 4.16 -15.09
CA SER A 29 -22.40 3.62 -16.14
C SER A 29 -21.54 4.67 -16.86
N SER A 30 -22.00 5.92 -17.00
CA SER A 30 -21.23 6.98 -17.65
C SER A 30 -20.19 7.61 -16.72
N ALA A 31 -20.48 7.65 -15.41
CA ALA A 31 -19.54 8.15 -14.41
C ALA A 31 -18.38 7.17 -14.19
N ALA A 32 -18.69 5.87 -14.05
CA ALA A 32 -17.70 4.79 -13.95
C ALA A 32 -16.81 4.64 -15.20
N GLY A 33 -17.36 4.87 -16.39
CA GLY A 33 -16.57 4.92 -17.62
C GLY A 33 -15.62 6.14 -17.71
N SER A 34 -15.94 7.22 -16.98
CA SER A 34 -15.11 8.44 -16.92
C SER A 34 -14.04 8.38 -15.83
N SER A 35 -14.26 7.64 -14.74
CA SER A 35 -13.27 7.41 -13.67
C SER A 35 -12.11 6.56 -14.21
N SER A 36 -12.40 5.35 -14.68
CA SER A 36 -11.42 4.44 -15.30
C SER A 36 -10.56 5.09 -16.39
N ALA A 37 -11.16 5.85 -17.32
CA ALA A 37 -10.40 6.56 -18.34
C ALA A 37 -9.47 7.65 -17.77
N SER A 38 -9.84 8.28 -16.65
CA SER A 38 -9.00 9.27 -15.96
C SER A 38 -7.88 8.61 -15.16
N GLU A 39 -8.18 7.50 -14.49
CA GLU A 39 -7.21 6.67 -13.78
C GLU A 39 -6.13 6.12 -14.71
N GLU A 40 -6.50 5.62 -15.90
CA GLU A 40 -5.52 5.20 -16.90
C GLU A 40 -4.61 6.35 -17.37
N ARG A 41 -5.15 7.57 -17.52
CA ARG A 41 -4.34 8.75 -17.83
C ARG A 41 -3.41 9.11 -16.66
N ASN A 42 -3.89 8.99 -15.42
CA ASN A 42 -3.09 9.28 -14.24
C ASN A 42 -1.95 8.25 -14.07
N LYS A 43 -2.23 6.95 -14.27
CA LYS A 43 -1.21 5.89 -14.32
C LYS A 43 -0.16 6.18 -15.40
N ALA A 44 -0.60 6.48 -16.62
CA ALA A 44 0.31 6.79 -17.72
C ALA A 44 1.20 8.01 -17.43
N LEU A 45 0.64 9.06 -16.80
CA LEU A 45 1.39 10.25 -16.38
C LEU A 45 2.47 9.89 -15.36
N VAL A 46 2.11 9.19 -14.29
CA VAL A 46 3.03 8.82 -13.20
C VAL A 46 4.11 7.84 -13.67
N LEU A 47 3.76 6.87 -14.53
CA LEU A 47 4.72 5.91 -15.08
C LEU A 47 5.83 6.57 -15.92
N ARG A 48 5.62 7.79 -16.43
CA ARG A 48 6.69 8.56 -17.11
C ARG A 48 7.77 9.05 -16.13
N LEU A 49 7.46 9.26 -14.85
CA LEU A 49 8.49 9.57 -13.85
C LEU A 49 9.54 8.46 -13.79
N TYR A 50 9.10 7.20 -13.76
CA TYR A 50 10.02 6.05 -13.72
C TYR A 50 10.65 5.74 -15.07
N SER A 51 9.83 5.64 -16.12
CA SER A 51 10.29 5.16 -17.43
C SER A 51 11.08 6.19 -18.23
N GLU A 52 10.85 7.49 -18.02
CA GLU A 52 11.54 8.57 -18.71
C GLU A 52 12.47 9.33 -17.77
N ALA A 53 11.95 9.93 -16.70
CA ALA A 53 12.78 10.78 -15.86
C ALA A 53 13.89 9.98 -15.15
N PHE A 54 13.53 8.88 -14.48
CA PHE A 54 14.49 8.02 -13.79
C PHE A 54 15.32 7.18 -14.78
N ASN A 55 14.68 6.28 -15.52
CA ASN A 55 15.37 5.23 -16.30
C ASN A 55 16.06 5.74 -17.58
N LYS A 56 15.58 6.82 -18.21
CA LYS A 56 16.25 7.43 -19.38
C LYS A 56 17.10 8.63 -19.01
N ASP A 57 17.25 8.92 -17.72
CA ASP A 57 18.03 10.03 -17.19
C ASP A 57 17.58 11.39 -17.77
N LYS A 58 16.27 11.64 -17.75
CA LYS A 58 15.64 12.85 -18.29
C LYS A 58 14.96 13.67 -17.20
N PRO A 59 15.70 14.32 -16.28
CA PRO A 59 15.11 15.06 -15.17
C PRO A 59 14.17 16.20 -15.62
N ASP A 60 14.35 16.76 -16.82
CA ASP A 60 13.45 17.76 -17.37
C ASP A 60 12.01 17.26 -17.56
N VAL A 61 11.79 15.94 -17.71
CA VAL A 61 10.46 15.35 -17.76
C VAL A 61 9.71 15.59 -16.44
N VAL A 62 10.40 15.68 -15.30
CA VAL A 62 9.77 15.99 -14.01
C VAL A 62 9.10 17.37 -14.07
N LYS A 63 9.72 18.36 -14.72
CA LYS A 63 9.15 19.71 -14.90
C LYS A 63 7.88 19.72 -15.75
N GLU A 64 7.71 18.73 -16.64
CA GLU A 64 6.51 18.54 -17.45
C GLU A 64 5.38 17.83 -16.70
N LEU A 65 5.71 17.00 -15.71
CA LEU A 65 4.77 16.11 -15.04
C LEU A 65 4.33 16.63 -13.67
N VAL A 66 5.22 17.32 -12.96
CA VAL A 66 5.01 17.75 -11.58
C VAL A 66 4.48 19.19 -11.57
N GLY A 67 3.52 19.46 -10.69
CA GLY A 67 2.95 20.77 -10.46
C GLY A 67 3.89 21.66 -9.66
N THR A 68 3.79 22.98 -9.82
CA THR A 68 4.62 23.92 -9.07
C THR A 68 4.28 23.97 -7.57
N ASP A 69 3.06 23.55 -7.22
CA ASP A 69 2.51 23.42 -5.88
C ASP A 69 2.71 22.00 -5.28
N PHE A 70 3.59 21.19 -5.88
CA PHE A 70 3.85 19.82 -5.45
C PHE A 70 4.29 19.72 -3.99
N VAL A 71 3.51 18.98 -3.20
CA VAL A 71 3.77 18.69 -1.79
C VAL A 71 4.55 17.39 -1.67
N GLN A 72 5.74 17.47 -1.10
CA GLN A 72 6.59 16.32 -0.82
C GLN A 72 6.51 15.99 0.68
N HIS A 73 6.21 14.73 1.00
CA HIS A 73 6.12 14.26 2.38
C HIS A 73 7.45 13.67 2.91
N ASP A 74 8.41 13.39 2.03
CA ASP A 74 9.80 13.15 2.43
C ASP A 74 10.47 14.47 2.87
N LYS A 75 10.78 14.58 4.17
CA LYS A 75 11.40 15.77 4.76
C LYS A 75 12.90 15.90 4.46
N SER A 76 13.51 14.88 3.85
CA SER A 76 14.94 14.88 3.51
C SER A 76 15.26 15.63 2.22
N VAL A 77 14.25 15.89 1.38
CA VAL A 77 14.35 16.63 0.12
C VAL A 77 13.48 17.89 0.17
N PRO A 78 13.75 18.91 -0.67
CA PRO A 78 12.90 20.09 -0.76
C PRO A 78 11.49 19.74 -1.30
N GLY A 79 10.54 20.67 -1.15
CA GLY A 79 9.26 20.57 -1.84
C GLY A 79 9.34 20.92 -3.33
N GLY A 80 8.24 20.78 -4.05
CA GLY A 80 8.17 21.15 -5.47
C GLY A 80 8.93 20.21 -6.41
N VAL A 81 9.12 20.67 -7.65
CA VAL A 81 9.77 19.90 -8.73
C VAL A 81 11.20 19.49 -8.37
N ASP A 82 11.95 20.38 -7.73
CA ASP A 82 13.35 20.13 -7.36
C ASP A 82 13.45 18.97 -6.37
N GLY A 83 12.50 18.85 -5.44
CA GLY A 83 12.42 17.73 -4.50
C GLY A 83 12.30 16.38 -5.17
N GLN A 84 11.47 16.28 -6.21
CA GLN A 84 11.29 15.02 -6.94
C GLN A 84 12.54 14.65 -7.76
N ILE A 85 13.25 15.65 -8.29
CA ILE A 85 14.52 15.43 -9.00
C ILE A 85 15.58 14.95 -8.01
N GLU A 86 15.73 15.63 -6.87
CA GLU A 86 16.71 15.31 -5.83
C GLU A 86 16.48 13.90 -5.25
N GLU A 87 15.21 13.49 -5.05
CA GLU A 87 14.89 12.13 -4.62
C GLU A 87 15.42 11.07 -5.61
N PHE A 88 15.27 11.30 -6.92
CA PHE A 88 15.78 10.37 -7.94
C PHE A 88 17.31 10.36 -8.01
N GLU A 89 17.95 11.51 -7.78
CA GLU A 89 19.40 11.61 -7.67
C GLU A 89 19.92 10.86 -6.44
N HIS A 90 19.25 10.98 -5.29
CA HIS A 90 19.58 10.23 -4.08
C HIS A 90 19.54 8.72 -4.30
N VAL A 91 18.46 8.20 -4.91
CA VAL A 91 18.37 6.75 -5.21
C VAL A 91 19.50 6.30 -6.14
N LYS A 92 19.86 7.08 -7.16
CA LYS A 92 20.98 6.76 -8.07
C LYS A 92 22.34 6.84 -7.39
N ALA A 93 22.50 7.72 -6.41
CA ALA A 93 23.72 7.82 -5.61
C ALA A 93 23.88 6.63 -4.65
N GLU A 94 22.78 6.22 -4.00
CA GLU A 94 22.75 5.05 -3.11
C GLU A 94 22.97 3.73 -3.87
N ILE A 95 22.38 3.63 -5.08
CA ILE A 95 22.46 2.44 -5.93
C ILE A 95 23.01 2.85 -7.30
N PRO A 96 24.35 2.94 -7.47
CA PRO A 96 24.96 3.24 -8.75
C PRO A 96 24.49 2.27 -9.85
N GLY A 97 23.95 2.81 -10.94
CA GLY A 97 23.36 2.02 -12.03
C GLY A 97 21.93 1.55 -11.77
N ALA A 98 21.23 2.13 -10.78
CA ALA A 98 19.84 1.82 -10.49
C ALA A 98 18.94 1.89 -11.73
N VAL A 99 18.09 0.87 -11.85
CA VAL A 99 16.93 0.82 -12.73
C VAL A 99 15.69 0.77 -11.84
N ALA A 100 14.73 1.65 -12.12
CA ALA A 100 13.40 1.60 -11.52
C ALA A 100 12.54 0.58 -12.28
N THR A 101 12.26 -0.55 -11.63
CA THR A 101 11.40 -1.61 -12.17
C THR A 101 10.04 -1.58 -11.50
N VAL A 102 9.06 -0.97 -12.16
CA VAL A 102 7.67 -0.95 -11.68
C VAL A 102 7.12 -2.37 -11.71
N ARG A 103 6.64 -2.84 -10.54
CA ARG A 103 6.04 -4.16 -10.37
C ARG A 103 4.52 -4.08 -10.43
N ARG A 104 3.97 -3.04 -9.79
CA ARG A 104 2.53 -2.81 -9.70
C ARG A 104 2.25 -1.33 -9.74
N VAL A 105 1.13 -0.99 -10.35
CA VAL A 105 0.57 0.35 -10.34
C VAL A 105 -0.94 0.22 -10.17
N ALA A 106 -1.53 1.09 -9.36
CA ALA A 106 -2.97 1.20 -9.17
C ALA A 106 -3.36 2.68 -9.22
N ALA A 107 -4.53 2.99 -9.76
CA ALA A 107 -5.12 4.31 -9.63
C ALA A 107 -6.57 4.21 -9.18
N ASP A 108 -6.95 5.10 -8.27
CA ASP A 108 -8.32 5.25 -7.75
C ASP A 108 -8.57 6.76 -7.67
N ARG A 109 -9.46 7.24 -8.53
CA ARG A 109 -9.73 8.66 -8.76
C ARG A 109 -8.46 9.46 -9.08
N ASP A 110 -8.02 10.30 -8.16
CA ASP A 110 -6.89 11.21 -8.28
C ASP A 110 -5.59 10.65 -7.68
N LEU A 111 -5.64 9.47 -7.06
CA LEU A 111 -4.47 8.84 -6.46
C LEU A 111 -3.87 7.81 -7.40
N VAL A 112 -2.54 7.69 -7.40
CA VAL A 112 -1.79 6.65 -8.10
C VAL A 112 -0.77 6.05 -7.14
N ALA A 113 -0.89 4.75 -6.86
CA ALA A 113 0.07 3.99 -6.06
C ALA A 113 1.01 3.19 -6.96
N VAL A 114 2.30 3.14 -6.62
CA VAL A 114 3.33 2.43 -7.38
C VAL A 114 4.19 1.61 -6.44
N HIS A 115 4.31 0.31 -6.71
CA HIS A 115 5.26 -0.57 -6.04
C HIS A 115 6.34 -0.95 -7.03
N TRP A 116 7.58 -0.63 -6.70
CA TRP A 116 8.71 -0.79 -7.61
C TRP A 116 9.98 -1.21 -6.90
N GLN A 117 10.91 -1.75 -7.69
CA GLN A 117 12.25 -2.10 -7.25
C GLN A 117 13.26 -1.08 -7.81
N ALA A 118 14.08 -0.49 -6.94
CA ALA A 118 15.28 0.22 -7.33
C ALA A 118 16.48 -0.74 -7.23
N SER A 119 17.10 -1.12 -8.35
CA SER A 119 18.25 -2.05 -8.33
C SER A 119 19.16 -1.86 -9.53
N ALA A 120 20.46 -2.04 -9.35
CA ALA A 120 21.43 -2.17 -10.44
C ALA A 120 21.34 -3.53 -11.17
N THR A 121 20.59 -4.48 -10.61
CA THR A 121 20.39 -5.83 -11.15
C THR A 121 18.89 -6.17 -11.19
N PRO A 122 18.08 -5.48 -12.02
CA PRO A 122 16.61 -5.57 -11.97
C PRO A 122 16.03 -6.97 -12.27
N ALA A 123 16.81 -7.87 -12.89
CA ALA A 123 16.42 -9.27 -13.07
C ALA A 123 16.52 -10.11 -11.77
N ASN A 124 17.20 -9.62 -10.74
CA ASN A 124 17.32 -10.26 -9.44
C ASN A 124 16.42 -9.55 -8.43
N GLU A 125 15.34 -10.22 -8.03
CA GLU A 125 14.33 -9.67 -7.11
C GLU A 125 14.77 -9.67 -5.64
N ALA A 126 15.95 -10.20 -5.32
CA ALA A 126 16.52 -10.26 -3.96
C ALA A 126 17.57 -9.17 -3.70
N THR A 127 17.58 -8.08 -4.48
CA THR A 127 18.56 -7.00 -4.39
C THR A 127 17.92 -5.62 -4.44
N GLY A 128 18.66 -4.61 -3.96
CA GLY A 128 18.25 -3.21 -4.03
C GLY A 128 17.21 -2.86 -2.97
N GLN A 129 16.29 -1.96 -3.33
CA GLN A 129 15.24 -1.47 -2.46
C GLN A 129 13.87 -1.77 -3.06
N ALA A 130 12.92 -2.15 -2.19
CA ALA A 130 11.50 -2.14 -2.47
C ALA A 130 10.94 -0.79 -2.06
N LYS A 131 10.18 -0.16 -2.96
CA LYS A 131 9.58 1.15 -2.71
C LYS A 131 8.09 1.12 -3.00
N ALA A 132 7.32 1.82 -2.17
CA ALA A 132 5.92 2.08 -2.38
C ALA A 132 5.70 3.59 -2.38
N ASP A 133 5.27 4.12 -3.52
CA ASP A 133 4.97 5.52 -3.69
C ASP A 133 3.46 5.71 -3.84
N LEU A 134 2.94 6.78 -3.27
CA LEU A 134 1.60 7.27 -3.49
C LEU A 134 1.69 8.68 -4.04
N TYR A 135 1.04 8.92 -5.18
CA TYR A 135 0.94 10.24 -5.78
C TYR A 135 -0.50 10.72 -5.79
N ARG A 136 -0.67 12.04 -5.68
CA ARG A 136 -1.92 12.71 -6.07
C ARG A 136 -1.72 13.41 -7.41
N VAL A 137 -2.70 13.27 -8.30
CA VAL A 137 -2.73 13.92 -9.61
C VAL A 137 -3.89 14.91 -9.67
N SER A 138 -3.60 16.14 -10.09
CA SER A 138 -4.60 17.18 -10.30
C SER A 138 -4.28 17.94 -11.58
N ASN A 139 -5.30 18.22 -12.40
CA ASN A 139 -5.17 18.96 -13.66
C ASN A 139 -4.06 18.41 -14.59
N GLY A 140 -3.90 17.09 -14.64
CA GLY A 140 -2.87 16.42 -15.47
C GLY A 140 -1.44 16.61 -14.98
N ARG A 141 -1.26 16.97 -13.69
CA ARG A 141 0.03 17.12 -13.03
C ARG A 141 0.06 16.34 -11.72
N VAL A 142 1.23 15.84 -11.36
CA VAL A 142 1.48 15.27 -10.02
C VAL A 142 1.65 16.43 -9.03
N VAL A 143 0.85 16.44 -7.96
CA VAL A 143 0.78 17.56 -7.01
C VAL A 143 1.07 17.16 -5.56
N GLU A 144 1.21 15.87 -5.26
CA GLU A 144 1.56 15.40 -3.92
C GLU A 144 2.22 14.02 -4.02
N HIS A 145 3.16 13.73 -3.11
CA HIS A 145 3.86 12.46 -3.05
C HIS A 145 4.16 12.01 -1.61
N TRP A 146 3.94 10.72 -1.36
CA TRP A 146 4.45 9.97 -0.21
C TRP A 146 5.27 8.79 -0.71
N GLY A 147 6.45 8.58 -0.15
CA GLY A 147 7.32 7.45 -0.48
C GLY A 147 7.67 6.62 0.75
N ILE A 148 7.77 5.31 0.56
CA ILE A 148 8.23 4.34 1.56
C ILE A 148 9.36 3.52 0.94
N THR A 149 10.45 3.32 1.68
CA THR A 149 11.61 2.57 1.20
C THR A 149 11.96 1.46 2.19
N GLN A 150 12.12 0.25 1.68
CA GLN A 150 12.55 -0.93 2.42
C GLN A 150 13.74 -1.57 1.71
N THR A 151 14.80 -1.90 2.43
CA THR A 151 15.90 -2.70 1.87
C THR A 151 15.40 -4.12 1.57
N VAL A 152 15.64 -4.60 0.35
CA VAL A 152 15.24 -5.97 -0.02
C VAL A 152 16.08 -6.98 0.77
N PRO A 153 15.47 -7.86 1.59
CA PRO A 153 16.21 -8.86 2.33
C PRO A 153 16.69 -9.98 1.41
N ALA A 154 17.83 -10.58 1.75
CA ALA A 154 18.38 -11.71 1.00
C ALA A 154 17.49 -12.96 1.04
N LYS A 155 16.62 -13.08 2.05
CA LYS A 155 15.69 -14.20 2.24
C LYS A 155 14.40 -13.71 2.89
N THR A 156 13.30 -14.37 2.56
CA THR A 156 12.00 -14.20 3.20
C THR A 156 11.56 -15.51 3.83
N ALA A 157 10.74 -15.45 4.87
CA ALA A 157 10.21 -16.63 5.56
C ALA A 157 9.32 -17.49 4.63
N SER A 158 8.62 -16.87 3.67
CA SER A 158 7.80 -17.56 2.68
C SER A 158 8.59 -18.11 1.50
N GLY A 159 9.80 -17.59 1.25
CA GLY A 159 10.58 -17.84 0.04
C GLY A 159 10.13 -17.02 -1.18
N ASN A 160 9.06 -16.24 -1.09
CA ASN A 160 8.63 -15.32 -2.15
C ASN A 160 9.46 -14.03 -2.08
N SER A 161 9.78 -13.42 -3.24
CA SER A 161 10.41 -12.10 -3.24
C SER A 161 9.42 -11.03 -2.75
N LEU A 162 9.86 -9.80 -2.50
CA LEU A 162 8.93 -8.70 -2.18
C LEU A 162 8.09 -8.28 -3.39
N PHE A 163 8.31 -8.85 -4.58
CA PHE A 163 7.80 -8.33 -5.84
C PHE A 163 6.98 -9.33 -6.65
N SER A 164 7.21 -10.63 -6.50
CA SER A 164 6.62 -11.64 -7.37
C SER A 164 5.10 -11.68 -7.28
N ASP A 165 4.43 -12.07 -8.37
CA ASP A 165 3.04 -12.57 -8.32
C ASP A 165 3.10 -14.08 -8.16
N VAL A 166 2.61 -14.63 -7.06
CA VAL A 166 2.56 -16.07 -6.79
C VAL A 166 1.20 -16.63 -7.15
N TYR A 167 0.11 -15.92 -6.85
CA TYR A 167 -1.21 -16.40 -7.22
C TYR A 167 -1.34 -16.49 -8.76
N ARG A 168 -1.97 -17.58 -9.21
CA ARG A 168 -2.24 -17.83 -10.63
C ARG A 168 -3.73 -18.07 -10.81
N TYR A 169 -4.36 -17.21 -11.59
CA TYR A 169 -5.77 -17.32 -11.91
C TYR A 169 -6.05 -18.57 -12.75
N PRO A 170 -6.89 -19.50 -12.26
CA PRO A 170 -7.24 -20.68 -13.05
C PRO A 170 -8.00 -20.34 -14.33
N LYS A 171 -8.67 -19.19 -14.37
CA LYS A 171 -9.54 -18.75 -15.48
C LYS A 171 -9.11 -17.40 -16.08
N GLY A 172 -7.88 -16.96 -15.83
CA GLY A 172 -7.41 -15.60 -16.17
C GLY A 172 -7.80 -14.56 -15.12
N ALA A 173 -7.06 -13.45 -15.07
CA ALA A 173 -7.30 -12.37 -14.13
C ALA A 173 -8.66 -11.69 -14.42
N PRO A 174 -9.48 -11.41 -13.41
CA PRO A 174 -10.72 -10.67 -13.61
C PRO A 174 -10.42 -9.22 -13.99
N THR A 175 -11.38 -8.59 -14.67
CA THR A 175 -11.43 -7.14 -14.85
C THR A 175 -12.67 -6.65 -14.11
N PRO A 176 -12.57 -6.40 -12.79
CA PRO A 176 -13.70 -5.94 -12.01
C PRO A 176 -14.19 -4.58 -12.49
N SER A 177 -15.45 -4.27 -12.21
CA SER A 177 -15.95 -2.90 -12.34
C SER A 177 -15.51 -2.06 -11.13
N GLU A 178 -15.54 -0.75 -11.28
CA GLU A 178 -15.39 0.25 -10.20
C GLU A 178 -16.20 -0.09 -8.95
N GLU A 179 -17.45 -0.52 -9.13
CA GLU A 179 -18.32 -0.93 -8.01
C GLU A 179 -17.78 -2.19 -7.30
N GLN A 180 -17.20 -3.12 -8.06
CA GLN A 180 -16.60 -4.32 -7.50
C GLN A 180 -15.24 -4.04 -6.85
N GLU A 181 -14.44 -3.13 -7.40
CA GLU A 181 -13.19 -2.64 -6.81
C GLU A 181 -13.47 -1.97 -5.46
N GLU A 182 -14.48 -1.10 -5.39
CA GLU A 182 -14.88 -0.46 -4.13
C GLU A 182 -15.40 -1.46 -3.08
N LYS A 183 -16.12 -2.50 -3.51
CA LYS A 183 -16.51 -3.63 -2.63
C LYS A 183 -15.28 -4.39 -2.12
N ASN A 184 -14.30 -4.66 -2.99
CA ASN A 184 -13.06 -5.33 -2.60
C ASN A 184 -12.26 -4.47 -1.62
N ARG A 185 -12.16 -3.16 -1.88
CA ARG A 185 -11.50 -2.18 -1.01
C ARG A 185 -12.10 -2.21 0.39
N THR A 186 -13.42 -2.02 0.48
CA THR A 186 -14.13 -2.03 1.76
C THR A 186 -13.95 -3.35 2.50
N PHE A 187 -14.12 -4.47 1.80
CA PHE A 187 -13.92 -5.81 2.37
C PHE A 187 -12.52 -5.99 2.97
N ALA A 188 -11.46 -5.72 2.19
CA ALA A 188 -10.10 -5.96 2.62
C ALA A 188 -9.67 -4.97 3.72
N VAL A 189 -10.04 -3.70 3.60
CA VAL A 189 -9.75 -2.67 4.62
C VAL A 189 -10.43 -2.99 5.94
N ASP A 190 -11.70 -3.42 5.93
CA ASP A 190 -12.42 -3.78 7.16
C ASP A 190 -11.87 -5.07 7.79
N ALA A 191 -11.51 -6.05 6.96
CA ALA A 191 -10.87 -7.27 7.42
C ALA A 191 -9.50 -6.97 8.05
N TYR A 192 -8.70 -6.11 7.41
CA TYR A 192 -7.39 -5.70 7.92
C TYR A 192 -7.52 -4.88 9.19
N ARG A 193 -8.46 -3.92 9.27
CA ARG A 193 -8.69 -3.12 10.48
C ARG A 193 -8.98 -4.00 11.69
N LYS A 194 -9.91 -4.96 11.55
CA LYS A 194 -10.22 -5.93 12.61
C LYS A 194 -8.99 -6.73 13.03
N LEU A 195 -8.16 -7.12 12.06
CA LEU A 195 -6.92 -7.84 12.34
C LEU A 195 -5.93 -6.99 13.13
N SER A 196 -5.71 -5.75 12.70
CA SER A 196 -4.82 -4.78 13.37
C SER A 196 -5.32 -4.42 14.77
N ASP A 197 -6.64 -4.43 14.98
CA ASP A 197 -7.28 -4.24 16.28
C ASP A 197 -7.25 -5.51 17.17
N GLY A 198 -6.60 -6.58 16.71
CA GLY A 198 -6.32 -7.80 17.47
C GLY A 198 -7.35 -8.93 17.29
N ASP A 199 -8.37 -8.78 16.44
CA ASP A 199 -9.31 -9.85 16.13
C ASP A 199 -8.73 -10.84 15.11
N ALA A 200 -7.89 -11.77 15.58
CA ALA A 200 -7.33 -12.83 14.72
C ALA A 200 -8.39 -13.81 14.16
N THR A 201 -9.64 -13.79 14.66
CA THR A 201 -10.70 -14.67 14.14
C THR A 201 -11.18 -14.23 12.75
N VAL A 202 -10.90 -12.98 12.36
CA VAL A 202 -11.20 -12.47 11.01
C VAL A 202 -10.43 -13.22 9.91
N ILE A 203 -9.28 -13.81 10.23
CA ILE A 203 -8.46 -14.60 9.30
C ILE A 203 -9.26 -15.78 8.75
N ASP A 204 -9.97 -16.52 9.60
CA ASP A 204 -10.75 -17.69 9.18
C ASP A 204 -11.90 -17.33 8.22
N LYS A 205 -12.37 -16.08 8.31
CA LYS A 205 -13.47 -15.58 7.50
C LYS A 205 -13.02 -14.92 6.21
N SER A 206 -11.88 -14.23 6.23
CA SER A 206 -11.55 -13.27 5.17
C SER A 206 -10.28 -13.64 4.39
N TRP A 207 -9.44 -14.54 4.89
CA TRP A 207 -8.25 -15.01 4.18
C TRP A 207 -8.50 -16.36 3.50
N ASP A 208 -7.91 -16.55 2.32
CA ASP A 208 -7.82 -17.86 1.67
C ASP A 208 -6.78 -18.72 2.40
N PRO A 209 -7.03 -20.01 2.69
CA PRO A 209 -6.05 -20.87 3.37
C PRO A 209 -4.68 -20.96 2.68
N ARG A 210 -4.62 -20.73 1.36
CA ARG A 210 -3.36 -20.71 0.58
C ARG A 210 -2.51 -19.47 0.80
N TYR A 211 -3.08 -18.41 1.39
CA TYR A 211 -2.53 -17.07 1.57
C TYR A 211 -1.03 -16.92 1.29
N TYR A 212 -0.68 -16.22 0.21
CA TYR A 212 0.69 -16.01 -0.19
C TYR A 212 1.26 -14.74 0.47
N GLN A 213 2.44 -14.87 1.08
CA GLN A 213 3.09 -13.80 1.82
C GLN A 213 4.37 -13.32 1.18
N HIS A 214 4.51 -12.00 1.13
CA HIS A 214 5.73 -11.32 0.71
C HIS A 214 6.38 -10.53 1.85
N ASN A 215 5.70 -10.42 3.01
CA ASN A 215 6.31 -9.96 4.25
C ASN A 215 7.55 -10.84 4.56
N PRO A 216 8.73 -10.24 4.76
CA PRO A 216 9.96 -11.00 4.97
C PRO A 216 9.93 -11.95 6.17
N MET A 217 9.09 -11.68 7.16
CA MET A 217 9.03 -12.38 8.44
C MET A 217 7.95 -13.46 8.52
N VAL A 218 7.00 -13.48 7.59
CA VAL A 218 5.82 -14.35 7.65
C VAL A 218 5.83 -15.37 6.52
N ALA A 219 5.69 -16.65 6.85
CA ALA A 219 5.57 -17.71 5.86
C ALA A 219 4.17 -17.74 5.21
N ASN A 220 4.04 -18.43 4.08
CA ASN A 220 2.74 -18.62 3.43
C ASN A 220 1.73 -19.36 4.33
N GLY A 221 0.46 -19.04 4.15
CA GLY A 221 -0.69 -19.65 4.80
C GLY A 221 -1.22 -18.85 5.99
N THR A 222 -2.46 -19.15 6.37
CA THR A 222 -3.12 -18.46 7.49
C THR A 222 -2.61 -18.88 8.86
N ALA A 223 -2.02 -20.08 9.00
CA ALA A 223 -1.47 -20.55 10.26
C ALA A 223 -0.20 -19.77 10.69
N PRO A 224 0.82 -19.57 9.83
CA PRO A 224 1.94 -18.68 10.15
C PRO A 224 1.51 -17.25 10.44
N LEU A 225 0.53 -16.70 9.71
CA LEU A 225 -0.02 -15.37 9.99
C LEU A 225 -0.61 -15.30 11.40
N LYS A 226 -1.44 -16.26 11.80
CA LYS A 226 -2.00 -16.33 13.17
C LYS A 226 -0.91 -16.44 14.22
N GLN A 227 0.13 -17.23 13.97
CA GLN A 227 1.26 -17.36 14.89
C GLN A 227 2.02 -16.04 15.03
N PHE A 228 2.22 -15.31 13.93
CA PHE A 228 2.91 -14.03 13.93
C PHE A 228 2.19 -12.96 14.79
N LEU A 229 0.87 -13.05 14.89
CA LEU A 229 0.03 -12.14 15.69
C LEU A 229 -0.02 -12.50 17.18
N GLN A 230 0.52 -13.66 17.60
CA GLN A 230 0.49 -14.05 19.01
C GLN A 230 1.48 -13.21 19.84
N PRO A 231 1.07 -12.78 21.05
CA PRO A 231 1.97 -12.10 21.97
C PRO A 231 3.25 -12.91 22.22
N GLY A 232 4.42 -12.29 22.03
CA GLY A 232 5.72 -12.91 22.25
C GLY A 232 6.31 -13.66 21.05
N ALA A 233 5.59 -13.80 19.93
CA ALA A 233 6.13 -14.41 18.70
C ALA A 233 7.21 -13.54 18.01
N GLN A 234 7.28 -12.25 18.36
CA GLN A 234 8.08 -11.24 17.65
C GLN A 234 9.39 -10.86 18.37
N GLY A 235 9.73 -11.52 19.48
CA GLY A 235 11.02 -11.36 20.18
C GLY A 235 11.35 -9.95 20.72
N ALA A 236 10.38 -9.03 20.77
CA ALA A 236 10.58 -7.67 21.26
C ALA A 236 10.19 -7.54 22.76
N PRO A 237 10.94 -6.78 23.58
CA PRO A 237 10.50 -6.45 24.93
C PRO A 237 9.21 -5.61 24.86
N SER A 238 8.27 -5.85 25.78
CA SER A 238 7.08 -5.01 25.95
C SER A 238 7.48 -3.53 26.05
N PRO A 239 6.71 -2.59 25.46
CA PRO A 239 6.98 -1.18 25.67
C PRO A 239 6.88 -0.88 27.17
N SER A 240 8.01 -0.46 27.75
CA SER A 240 8.01 0.14 29.07
C SER A 240 7.13 1.38 29.02
N SER A 241 6.12 1.43 29.88
CA SER A 241 5.29 2.61 30.09
C SER A 241 6.14 3.79 30.58
N THR A 242 6.69 4.57 29.66
CA THR A 242 7.16 5.93 29.92
C THR A 242 6.05 6.88 29.50
N PRO A 243 5.40 7.59 30.45
CA PRO A 243 4.33 8.52 30.15
C PRO A 243 4.95 9.85 29.69
N ASP A 244 5.10 10.04 28.38
CA ASP A 244 5.34 11.37 27.82
C ASP A 244 4.28 11.68 26.75
N GLY A 245 3.09 12.02 27.25
CA GLY A 245 2.40 13.28 26.95
C GLY A 245 1.94 13.66 25.53
N SER A 246 2.12 12.86 24.47
CA SER A 246 1.72 13.29 23.11
C SER A 246 0.92 12.29 22.27
N ALA A 247 0.43 11.19 22.86
CA ALA A 247 -0.55 10.36 22.17
C ALA A 247 -1.95 10.98 22.35
N SER A 248 -2.46 11.59 21.30
CA SER A 248 -3.89 11.88 21.14
C SER A 248 -4.64 10.55 21.19
N SER A 249 -5.08 10.18 22.40
CA SER A 249 -6.07 9.13 22.62
C SER A 249 -7.42 9.67 22.18
N THR A 250 -7.71 9.58 20.88
CA THR A 250 -9.09 9.62 20.43
C THR A 250 -9.79 8.39 20.97
N GLU A 251 -10.82 8.61 21.79
CA GLU A 251 -11.75 7.58 22.24
C GLU A 251 -12.21 6.75 21.02
N GLY A 252 -11.86 5.46 21.00
CA GLY A 252 -12.08 4.54 19.86
C GLY A 252 -10.79 3.95 19.25
N GLY A 253 -9.82 3.57 20.09
CA GLY A 253 -8.43 3.24 19.73
C GLY A 253 -8.18 1.98 18.89
N GLY A 254 -8.72 1.94 17.67
CA GLY A 254 -8.28 1.03 16.61
C GLY A 254 -7.21 1.65 15.71
N THR A 255 -6.56 0.81 14.90
CA THR A 255 -5.53 1.22 13.93
C THR A 255 -6.09 2.19 12.90
N ARG A 256 -5.39 3.30 12.64
CA ARG A 256 -5.83 4.30 11.66
C ARG A 256 -5.13 4.07 10.32
N PHE A 257 -5.95 3.88 9.29
CA PHE A 257 -5.50 3.86 7.91
C PHE A 257 -5.67 5.23 7.29
N GLY A 258 -4.66 5.66 6.53
CA GLY A 258 -4.67 6.89 5.76
C GLY A 258 -5.37 6.66 4.42
N ASN A 259 -4.62 6.78 3.32
CA ASN A 259 -5.15 6.54 2.00
C ASN A 259 -5.36 5.04 1.74
N THR A 260 -6.47 4.70 1.09
CA THR A 260 -6.73 3.34 0.60
C THR A 260 -7.23 3.42 -0.84
N LEU A 261 -6.84 2.46 -1.68
CA LEU A 261 -7.18 2.42 -3.10
C LEU A 261 -7.59 1.00 -3.49
N ALA A 262 -8.37 0.86 -4.56
CA ALA A 262 -8.50 -0.39 -5.28
C ALA A 262 -8.43 -0.16 -6.80
N ASP A 263 -7.73 -1.05 -7.49
CA ASP A 263 -7.62 -1.09 -8.96
C ASP A 263 -7.42 -2.55 -9.34
N GLY A 264 -8.33 -3.08 -10.17
CA GLY A 264 -8.40 -4.48 -10.47
C GLY A 264 -8.65 -5.34 -9.22
N ASP A 265 -7.79 -6.34 -9.04
CA ASP A 265 -7.84 -7.29 -7.94
C ASP A 265 -7.03 -6.86 -6.70
N LEU A 266 -6.39 -5.69 -6.76
CA LEU A 266 -5.50 -5.21 -5.71
C LEU A 266 -6.19 -4.14 -4.85
N VAL A 267 -5.98 -4.22 -3.54
CA VAL A 267 -6.37 -3.22 -2.56
C VAL A 267 -5.12 -2.72 -1.85
N TRP A 268 -4.95 -1.40 -1.79
CA TRP A 268 -3.82 -0.75 -1.14
C TRP A 268 -4.28 -0.08 0.14
N VAL A 269 -3.47 -0.19 1.18
CA VAL A 269 -3.69 0.46 2.48
C VAL A 269 -2.39 1.13 2.91
N PHE A 270 -2.40 2.46 2.98
CA PHE A 270 -1.31 3.24 3.56
C PHE A 270 -1.65 3.55 5.02
N SER A 271 -0.76 3.21 5.94
CA SER A 271 -0.98 3.45 7.37
C SER A 271 -0.88 4.95 7.70
N SER A 272 -1.70 5.43 8.65
CA SER A 272 -1.53 6.78 9.23
C SER A 272 -0.62 6.78 10.46
N ASP A 273 -0.44 5.61 11.08
CA ASP A 273 0.26 5.47 12.36
C ASP A 273 1.70 4.97 12.16
N TYR A 274 2.00 4.37 11.00
CA TYR A 274 3.30 3.80 10.65
C TYR A 274 3.68 4.12 9.21
N VAL A 275 4.98 4.08 8.89
CA VAL A 275 5.46 4.26 7.52
C VAL A 275 5.44 2.90 6.81
N VAL A 276 4.23 2.42 6.53
CA VAL A 276 3.95 1.11 5.91
C VAL A 276 2.86 1.24 4.86
N ALA A 277 3.03 0.53 3.74
CA ALA A 277 1.99 0.28 2.76
C ALA A 277 1.75 -1.23 2.66
N ASP A 278 0.50 -1.65 2.80
CA ASP A 278 0.03 -3.02 2.60
C ASP A 278 -0.75 -3.10 1.27
N ILE A 279 -0.53 -4.17 0.52
CA ILE A 279 -1.16 -4.46 -0.78
C ILE A 279 -1.77 -5.85 -0.69
N PHE A 280 -3.08 -5.94 -0.80
CA PHE A 280 -3.83 -7.19 -0.73
C PHE A 280 -4.38 -7.55 -2.09
N ARG A 281 -4.21 -8.81 -2.49
CA ARG A 281 -4.98 -9.39 -3.58
C ARG A 281 -6.29 -9.95 -3.05
N VAL A 282 -7.41 -9.53 -3.63
CA VAL A 282 -8.75 -10.04 -3.32
C VAL A 282 -9.28 -10.90 -4.47
N VAL A 283 -9.58 -12.16 -4.19
CA VAL A 283 -10.15 -13.12 -5.15
C VAL A 283 -11.26 -13.91 -4.48
N ASP A 284 -12.40 -14.04 -5.16
CA ASP A 284 -13.56 -14.81 -4.70
C ASP A 284 -14.01 -14.45 -3.26
N GLY A 285 -13.93 -13.17 -2.91
CA GLY A 285 -14.28 -12.66 -1.58
C GLY A 285 -13.30 -13.06 -0.48
N LYS A 286 -12.04 -13.34 -0.83
CA LYS A 286 -10.95 -13.68 0.09
C LYS A 286 -9.69 -12.90 -0.22
N ILE A 287 -8.94 -12.55 0.82
CA ILE A 287 -7.57 -12.08 0.72
C ILE A 287 -6.68 -13.30 0.48
N ILE A 288 -6.01 -13.35 -0.67
CA ILE A 288 -5.23 -14.53 -1.09
C ILE A 288 -3.73 -14.28 -1.18
N GLU A 289 -3.31 -13.03 -1.31
CA GLU A 289 -1.90 -12.68 -1.43
C GLU A 289 -1.68 -11.29 -0.85
N HIS A 290 -0.53 -11.08 -0.22
CA HIS A 290 -0.23 -9.85 0.48
C HIS A 290 1.24 -9.47 0.38
N TRP A 291 1.49 -8.23 -0.03
CA TRP A 291 2.77 -7.54 0.01
C TRP A 291 2.71 -6.37 0.97
N ASP A 292 3.78 -6.15 1.69
CA ASP A 292 3.99 -4.96 2.49
C ASP A 292 5.35 -4.35 2.20
N ILE A 293 5.41 -3.02 2.26
CA ILE A 293 6.64 -2.25 2.25
C ILE A 293 6.65 -1.45 3.53
N ALA A 294 7.58 -1.80 4.43
CA ALA A 294 7.74 -1.15 5.72
C ALA A 294 9.08 -0.42 5.77
N ALA A 295 9.08 0.85 6.17
CA ALA A 295 10.30 1.65 6.23
C ALA A 295 11.37 1.01 7.13
N ASP A 296 12.61 0.97 6.65
CA ASP A 296 13.73 0.46 7.43
C ASP A 296 13.89 1.24 8.75
N GLY A 297 14.14 0.53 9.85
CA GLY A 297 14.42 1.14 11.15
C GLY A 297 13.18 1.56 11.96
N GLN A 298 11.96 1.20 11.54
CA GLN A 298 10.73 1.30 12.33
C GLN A 298 10.34 -0.02 13.03
#